data_AF-A0A970RI16-F1
#
_entry.id   AF-A0A970RI16-F1
#
_cell.length_a   1.000
_cell.length_b   1.000
_cell.length_c   1.000
_cell.angle_alpha   90.00
_cell.angle_beta   90.00
_cell.angle_gamma   90.00
#
_symmetry.space_group_name_H-M   'P 1'
#
loop_
_entity.id
_entity.type
_entity.pdbx_description
1 polymer ?
#
loop_
_entity_poly.entity_id
_entity_poly.type
_entity_poly.pdbx_seq_one_letter_code
_entity_poly.pdbx_strand_id
1 'polypeptide(L)'
;MQIPPMEEIFGPSGKLAEYFPTFEYRKQQVDLAEEVRCTLLNGEGEILAAEAPPGVGKTFALLVPAMISAAAGGKKILFLTAGIPLQEQLIEKDLPALNRLLGLSLPFGLLKGKGNYACLLKAGESGETADGREGYLSFGDGGAASRKIAEWLSSTKTGDLSEVSLPPDSPAVLRIAASSRACLGAACPFRDRCFVRKSLRDAQEWSVIVANYHLFFSYLLGAGKPFPVQAEILICDEAHRIPEAARSSMAQSVSADEFARLLRSRAVQDGAALIETGATAGKTSALAGEVRLEAARFFELLEIKCPANKASFTSRNEELWHQQAVVREKTDELLRLFSFLEDSQDELDPEHSRISVWMDELKRTADVLTWCTETSGYPSWAYWKEGRSLSSAPASPLEELSECFRSFSPETAVFVSATLAPGGKWGYWTGETGVAPTRFFISDSPFSLDEQMEIVVVDTGLEVMDPCYDRTVCAVMEKLVEANGGSTLLLVSSLRLLRKTAEILRNRKRAYTILVQGELPRTELLRAFRE
;
A
#
# COMPACT_ATOMS: atom_id res chain seq x y z
N MET A 1 6.05 -16.85 -32.16
CA MET A 1 4.98 -17.79 -31.80
C MET A 1 3.67 -17.01 -31.88
N GLN A 2 2.70 -17.37 -32.73
CA GLN A 2 1.41 -16.67 -32.75
C GLN A 2 0.61 -17.06 -31.51
N ILE A 3 -0.07 -16.09 -30.88
CA ILE A 3 -0.92 -16.34 -29.71
C ILE A 3 -2.16 -17.12 -30.22
N PRO A 4 -2.35 -18.39 -29.83
CA PRO A 4 -3.46 -19.20 -30.33
C PRO A 4 -4.81 -18.62 -29.88
N PRO A 5 -5.91 -18.98 -30.56
CA PRO A 5 -7.26 -18.67 -30.07
C PRO A 5 -7.47 -19.16 -28.64
N MET A 6 -8.14 -18.35 -27.80
CA MET A 6 -8.31 -18.71 -26.39
C MET A 6 -9.22 -19.92 -26.17
N GLU A 7 -10.06 -20.27 -27.14
CA GLU A 7 -10.87 -21.50 -27.14
C GLU A 7 -10.00 -22.77 -27.03
N GLU A 8 -8.79 -22.79 -27.60
CA GLU A 8 -7.88 -23.96 -27.53
C GLU A 8 -7.34 -24.19 -26.10
N ILE A 9 -7.39 -23.17 -25.24
CA ILE A 9 -6.86 -23.24 -23.88
C ILE A 9 -8.01 -23.36 -22.87
N PHE A 10 -9.02 -22.50 -23.00
CA PHE A 10 -10.13 -22.36 -22.06
C PHE A 10 -11.41 -23.08 -22.49
N GLY A 11 -11.47 -23.63 -23.71
CA GLY A 11 -12.62 -24.37 -24.20
C GLY A 11 -12.88 -25.67 -23.43
N PRO A 12 -14.04 -26.31 -23.65
CA PRO A 12 -14.45 -27.53 -22.94
C PRO A 12 -13.51 -28.73 -23.16
N SER A 13 -12.71 -28.70 -24.22
CA SER A 13 -11.64 -29.68 -24.52
C SER A 13 -10.27 -29.02 -24.63
N GLY A 14 -10.10 -27.83 -24.02
CA GLY A 14 -8.84 -27.09 -24.02
C GLY A 14 -7.85 -27.59 -22.97
N LYS A 15 -6.62 -27.07 -23.03
CA LYS A 15 -5.53 -27.46 -22.11
C LYS A 15 -5.88 -27.35 -20.61
N LEU A 16 -6.73 -26.40 -20.23
CA LEU A 16 -7.16 -26.26 -18.83
C LEU A 16 -8.04 -27.41 -18.35
N ALA A 17 -8.92 -27.93 -19.20
CA ALA A 17 -9.76 -29.06 -18.88
C ALA A 17 -8.94 -30.35 -18.69
N GLU A 18 -7.85 -30.50 -19.44
CA GLU A 18 -6.93 -31.65 -19.31
C GLU A 18 -6.10 -31.58 -18.03
N TYR A 19 -5.65 -30.39 -17.63
CA TYR A 19 -4.73 -30.22 -16.51
C TYR A 19 -5.43 -30.10 -15.15
N PHE A 20 -6.62 -29.49 -15.10
CA PHE A 20 -7.38 -29.28 -13.86
C PHE A 20 -8.65 -30.15 -13.84
N PRO A 21 -8.70 -31.20 -13.00
CA PRO A 21 -9.85 -32.10 -12.93
C PRO A 21 -11.16 -31.43 -12.50
N THR A 22 -11.07 -30.30 -11.81
CA THR A 22 -12.21 -29.49 -11.33
C THR A 22 -12.47 -28.27 -12.21
N PHE A 23 -11.93 -28.24 -13.43
CA PHE A 23 -12.19 -27.16 -14.37
C PHE A 23 -13.65 -27.15 -14.80
N GLU A 24 -14.25 -25.98 -14.76
CA GLU A 24 -15.59 -25.73 -15.25
C GLU A 24 -15.49 -24.71 -16.39
N TYR A 25 -15.98 -25.09 -17.56
CA TYR A 25 -16.01 -24.22 -18.72
C TYR A 25 -16.93 -23.02 -18.46
N ARG A 26 -16.41 -21.81 -18.71
CA ARG A 26 -17.17 -20.56 -18.63
C ARG A 26 -16.90 -19.75 -19.88
N LYS A 27 -17.94 -19.54 -20.70
CA LYS A 27 -17.83 -18.76 -21.95
C LYS A 27 -17.26 -17.35 -21.69
N GLN A 28 -17.70 -16.72 -20.60
CA GLN A 28 -17.22 -15.41 -20.13
C GLN A 28 -15.70 -15.36 -19.93
N GLN A 29 -15.09 -16.47 -19.51
CA GLN A 29 -13.65 -16.56 -19.33
C GLN A 29 -12.92 -16.54 -20.67
N VAL A 30 -13.45 -17.26 -21.66
CA VAL A 30 -12.89 -17.32 -23.02
C VAL A 30 -13.03 -15.96 -23.69
N ASP A 31 -14.22 -15.36 -23.62
CA ASP A 31 -14.50 -14.05 -24.21
C ASP A 31 -13.56 -12.97 -23.65
N LEU A 32 -13.35 -12.94 -22.32
CA LEU A 32 -12.40 -12.03 -21.68
C LEU A 32 -10.97 -12.29 -22.15
N ALA A 33 -10.53 -13.54 -22.17
CA ALA A 33 -9.18 -13.90 -22.58
C ALA A 33 -8.93 -13.52 -24.05
N GLU A 34 -9.94 -13.67 -24.90
CA GLU A 34 -9.87 -13.37 -26.33
C GLU A 34 -9.78 -11.85 -26.58
N GLU A 35 -10.48 -11.04 -25.81
CA GLU A 35 -10.32 -9.57 -25.84
C GLU A 35 -8.92 -9.15 -25.38
N VAL A 36 -8.39 -9.77 -24.34
CA VAL A 36 -6.99 -9.54 -23.91
C VAL A 36 -6.02 -9.93 -25.02
N ARG A 37 -6.23 -11.10 -25.65
CA ARG A 37 -5.44 -11.57 -26.79
C ARG A 37 -5.46 -10.57 -27.94
N CYS A 38 -6.64 -10.08 -28.33
CA CYS A 38 -6.78 -9.12 -29.41
C CYS A 38 -6.06 -7.79 -29.11
N THR A 39 -6.19 -7.30 -27.88
CA THR A 39 -5.50 -6.09 -27.41
C THR A 39 -3.98 -6.25 -27.53
N LEU A 40 -3.44 -7.39 -27.08
CA LEU A 40 -2.01 -7.69 -27.15
C LEU A 40 -1.48 -7.87 -28.58
N LEU A 41 -2.32 -8.35 -29.51
CA LEU A 41 -1.95 -8.54 -30.91
C LEU A 41 -1.96 -7.23 -31.72
N ASN A 42 -2.85 -6.30 -31.38
CA ASN A 42 -2.93 -5.00 -32.04
C ASN A 42 -1.70 -4.11 -31.72
N GLY A 43 -1.10 -4.28 -30.54
CA GLY A 43 0.21 -3.71 -30.22
C GLY A 43 0.16 -2.32 -29.56
N GLU A 44 1.08 -1.44 -29.97
CA GLU A 44 1.42 -0.19 -29.28
C GLU A 44 0.21 0.76 -29.10
N GLY A 45 0.00 1.20 -27.86
CA GLY A 45 -1.02 2.18 -27.49
C GLY A 45 -2.41 1.58 -27.25
N GLU A 46 -2.56 0.26 -27.35
CA GLU A 46 -3.82 -0.41 -27.10
C GLU A 46 -4.10 -0.54 -25.60
N ILE A 47 -5.31 -0.15 -25.21
CA ILE A 47 -5.75 -0.14 -23.82
C ILE A 47 -7.12 -0.81 -23.74
N LEU A 48 -7.19 -1.93 -23.04
CA LEU A 48 -8.44 -2.63 -22.76
C LEU A 48 -8.94 -2.25 -21.36
N ALA A 49 -10.19 -1.81 -21.28
CA ALA A 49 -10.94 -1.77 -20.02
C ALA A 49 -12.01 -2.87 -20.03
N ALA A 50 -11.96 -3.78 -19.07
CA ALA A 50 -12.86 -4.92 -18.99
C ALA A 50 -13.58 -5.00 -17.63
N GLU A 51 -14.90 -5.07 -17.65
CA GLU A 51 -15.70 -5.42 -16.49
C GLU A 51 -15.98 -6.92 -16.49
N ALA A 52 -15.51 -7.62 -15.45
CA ALA A 52 -15.69 -9.05 -15.31
C ALA A 52 -16.04 -9.42 -13.87
N PRO A 53 -17.23 -9.99 -13.61
CA PRO A 53 -17.67 -10.38 -12.28
C PRO A 53 -16.72 -11.39 -11.61
N PRO A 54 -16.78 -11.52 -10.27
CA PRO A 54 -16.09 -12.61 -9.57
C PRO A 54 -16.52 -13.98 -10.10
N GLY A 55 -15.64 -14.98 -10.02
CA GLY A 55 -15.93 -16.35 -10.46
C GLY A 55 -15.70 -16.63 -11.95
N VAL A 56 -15.52 -15.59 -12.79
CA VAL A 56 -15.19 -15.77 -14.22
C VAL A 56 -13.81 -16.41 -14.43
N GLY A 57 -12.90 -16.33 -13.46
CA GLY A 57 -11.51 -16.79 -13.64
C GLY A 57 -10.62 -15.75 -14.31
N LYS A 58 -10.84 -14.46 -13.98
CA LYS A 58 -10.14 -13.27 -14.48
C LYS A 58 -8.62 -13.44 -14.54
N THR A 59 -8.02 -13.90 -13.44
CA THR A 59 -6.57 -14.07 -13.32
C THR A 59 -5.97 -14.88 -14.46
N PHE A 60 -6.55 -16.04 -14.77
CA PHE A 60 -6.05 -16.91 -15.83
C PHE A 60 -6.35 -16.31 -17.21
N ALA A 61 -7.54 -15.75 -17.40
CA ALA A 61 -7.92 -15.08 -18.65
C ALA A 61 -6.98 -13.92 -19.01
N LEU A 62 -6.43 -13.23 -18.01
CA LEU A 62 -5.46 -12.15 -18.18
C LEU A 62 -4.04 -12.68 -18.43
N LEU A 63 -3.57 -13.61 -17.60
CA LEU A 63 -2.18 -14.05 -17.60
C LEU A 63 -1.85 -14.99 -18.76
N VAL A 64 -2.74 -15.88 -19.18
CA VAL A 64 -2.47 -16.84 -20.27
C VAL A 64 -2.06 -16.14 -21.57
N PRO A 65 -2.87 -15.26 -22.16
CA PRO A 65 -2.50 -14.58 -23.41
C PRO A 65 -1.27 -13.68 -23.22
N ALA A 66 -1.14 -13.02 -22.06
CA ALA A 66 0.00 -12.17 -21.75
C ALA A 66 1.31 -12.97 -21.65
N MET A 67 1.33 -14.11 -20.96
CA MET A 67 2.51 -14.97 -20.81
C MET A 67 2.94 -15.58 -22.15
N ILE A 68 1.99 -15.98 -23.01
CA ILE A 68 2.31 -16.44 -24.37
C ILE A 68 2.93 -15.31 -25.19
N SER A 69 2.38 -14.10 -25.09
CA SER A 69 2.94 -12.90 -25.75
C SER A 69 4.34 -12.56 -25.24
N ALA A 70 4.55 -12.58 -23.93
CA ALA A 70 5.84 -12.36 -23.27
C ALA A 70 6.89 -13.39 -23.70
N ALA A 71 6.54 -14.67 -23.72
CA ALA A 71 7.43 -15.73 -24.18
C ALA A 71 7.79 -15.62 -25.67
N ALA A 72 6.84 -15.18 -26.51
CA ALA A 72 7.04 -15.05 -27.94
C ALA A 72 7.85 -13.80 -28.33
N GLY A 73 7.64 -12.69 -27.62
CA GLY A 73 8.23 -11.38 -27.92
C GLY A 73 9.37 -10.96 -27.01
N GLY A 74 9.70 -11.75 -25.97
CA GLY A 74 10.67 -11.36 -24.94
C GLY A 74 10.21 -10.18 -24.07
N LYS A 75 8.90 -9.93 -24.02
CA LYS A 75 8.29 -8.81 -23.29
C LYS A 75 8.17 -9.14 -21.80
N LYS A 76 8.18 -8.11 -20.96
CA LYS A 76 7.93 -8.18 -19.53
C LYS A 76 6.48 -7.77 -19.22
N ILE A 77 5.91 -8.47 -18.24
CA ILE A 77 4.56 -8.23 -17.73
C ILE A 77 4.68 -7.63 -16.34
N LEU A 78 4.06 -6.48 -16.13
CA LEU A 78 3.79 -5.94 -14.80
C LEU A 78 2.33 -6.22 -14.44
N PHE A 79 2.11 -7.11 -13.47
CA PHE A 79 0.79 -7.45 -12.95
C PHE A 79 0.56 -6.71 -11.62
N LEU A 80 -0.33 -5.73 -11.65
CA LEU A 80 -0.74 -4.94 -10.48
C LEU A 80 -2.03 -5.50 -9.90
N THR A 81 -2.05 -5.77 -8.60
CA THR A 81 -3.25 -6.16 -7.85
C THR A 81 -3.26 -5.52 -6.46
N ALA A 82 -4.45 -5.33 -5.89
CA ALA A 82 -4.60 -4.59 -4.63
C ALA A 82 -4.26 -5.42 -3.38
N GLY A 83 -4.56 -6.73 -3.36
CA GLY A 83 -4.51 -7.54 -2.14
C GLY A 83 -3.22 -8.34 -1.97
N ILE A 84 -2.61 -8.30 -0.78
CA ILE A 84 -1.46 -9.17 -0.42
C ILE A 84 -1.80 -10.66 -0.60
N PRO A 85 -2.97 -11.17 -0.15
CA PRO A 85 -3.29 -12.59 -0.33
C PRO A 85 -3.43 -12.99 -1.81
N LEU A 86 -3.89 -12.08 -2.67
CA LEU A 86 -3.97 -12.32 -4.11
C LEU A 86 -2.57 -12.41 -4.72
N GLN A 87 -1.65 -11.55 -4.29
CA GLN A 87 -0.25 -11.59 -4.73
C GLN A 87 0.43 -12.91 -4.34
N GLU A 88 0.23 -13.37 -3.11
CA GLU A 88 0.78 -14.64 -2.62
C GLU A 88 0.18 -15.82 -3.40
N GLN A 89 -1.14 -15.84 -3.61
CA GLN A 89 -1.80 -16.86 -4.42
C GLN A 89 -1.24 -16.93 -5.84
N LEU A 90 -1.01 -15.76 -6.47
CA LEU A 90 -0.44 -15.68 -7.81
C LEU A 90 0.95 -16.34 -7.88
N ILE A 91 1.79 -16.08 -6.89
CA ILE A 91 3.20 -16.50 -6.88
C ILE A 91 3.36 -17.96 -6.47
N GLU A 92 2.60 -18.42 -5.47
CA GLU A 92 2.74 -19.78 -4.92
C GLU A 92 1.99 -20.84 -5.74
N LYS A 93 0.89 -20.46 -6.40
CA LYS A 93 0.00 -21.41 -7.07
C LYS A 93 -0.21 -21.10 -8.54
N ASP A 94 -0.70 -19.91 -8.86
CA ASP A 94 -1.24 -19.64 -10.20
C ASP A 94 -0.14 -19.58 -11.27
N LEU A 95 0.90 -18.76 -11.08
CA LEU A 95 2.02 -18.62 -12.02
C LEU A 95 2.83 -19.93 -12.20
N PRO A 96 3.20 -20.69 -11.14
CA PRO A 96 3.81 -22.01 -11.30
C PRO A 96 2.93 -23.00 -12.06
N ALA A 97 1.61 -22.94 -11.89
CA ALA A 97 0.68 -23.80 -12.62
C ALA A 97 0.57 -23.38 -14.09
N LEU A 98 0.52 -22.07 -14.38
CA LEU A 98 0.47 -21.53 -15.74
C LEU A 98 1.75 -21.84 -16.54
N ASN A 99 2.93 -21.70 -15.94
CA ASN A 99 4.18 -22.11 -16.60
C ASN A 99 4.16 -23.60 -16.99
N ARG A 100 3.69 -24.48 -16.09
CA ARG A 100 3.55 -25.92 -16.36
C ARG A 100 2.52 -26.21 -17.45
N LEU A 101 1.35 -25.58 -17.38
CA LEU A 101 0.26 -25.72 -18.35
C LEU A 101 0.69 -25.31 -19.77
N LEU A 102 1.38 -24.17 -19.87
CA LEU A 102 1.77 -23.58 -21.14
C LEU A 102 3.10 -24.14 -21.69
N GLY A 103 3.82 -24.95 -20.90
CA GLY A 103 5.16 -25.43 -21.24
C GLY A 103 6.20 -24.30 -21.28
N LEU A 104 6.00 -23.25 -20.48
CA LEU A 104 6.85 -22.07 -20.41
C LEU A 104 7.80 -22.13 -19.21
N SER A 105 8.91 -21.41 -19.31
CA SER A 105 9.90 -21.25 -18.25
C SER A 105 10.15 -19.77 -17.95
N LEU A 106 9.07 -18.98 -17.90
CA LEU A 106 9.17 -17.55 -17.61
C LEU A 106 9.55 -17.33 -16.14
N PRO A 107 10.66 -16.62 -15.85
CA PRO A 107 10.97 -16.22 -14.48
C PRO A 107 9.93 -15.22 -14.00
N PHE A 108 9.48 -15.37 -12.76
CA PHE A 108 8.50 -14.49 -12.15
C PHE A 108 8.84 -14.23 -10.69
N GLY A 109 8.31 -13.14 -10.14
CA GLY A 109 8.51 -12.81 -8.73
C GLY A 109 7.61 -11.69 -8.22
N LEU A 110 7.62 -11.53 -6.90
CA LEU A 110 6.83 -10.55 -6.18
C LEU A 110 7.72 -9.39 -5.76
N LEU A 111 7.43 -8.19 -6.26
CA LEU A 111 8.09 -6.97 -5.84
C LEU A 111 7.24 -6.24 -4.80
N LYS A 112 7.75 -6.15 -3.57
CA LYS A 112 7.09 -5.45 -2.45
C LYS A 112 7.73 -4.08 -2.20
N GLY A 113 7.02 -3.22 -1.47
CA GLY A 113 7.59 -1.95 -0.99
C GLY A 113 8.71 -2.16 0.03
N LYS A 114 9.65 -1.21 0.12
CA LYS A 114 10.84 -1.30 1.00
C LYS A 114 10.49 -1.67 2.44
N GLY A 115 9.39 -1.12 2.97
CA GLY A 115 8.88 -1.40 4.31
C GLY A 115 8.53 -2.86 4.62
N ASN A 116 8.44 -3.71 3.60
CA ASN A 116 8.18 -5.15 3.76
C ASN A 116 9.47 -5.97 3.85
N TYR A 117 10.64 -5.35 3.71
CA TYR A 117 11.93 -6.03 3.83
C TYR A 117 12.66 -5.61 5.09
N ALA A 118 13.40 -6.53 5.69
CA ALA A 118 14.27 -6.23 6.81
C ALA A 118 15.49 -5.40 6.38
N CYS A 119 15.87 -4.45 7.23
CA CYS A 119 17.09 -3.66 7.10
C CYS A 119 18.14 -4.15 8.10
N LEU A 120 19.25 -4.68 7.59
CA LEU A 120 20.35 -5.19 8.43
C LEU A 120 20.98 -4.10 9.31
N LEU A 121 21.04 -2.85 8.82
CA LEU A 121 21.55 -1.72 9.60
C LEU A 121 20.68 -1.46 10.84
N LYS A 122 19.36 -1.31 10.64
CA LYS A 122 18.42 -1.08 11.74
C LYS A 122 18.33 -2.26 12.70
N ALA A 123 18.46 -3.49 12.19
CA ALA A 123 18.52 -4.68 13.01
C ALA A 123 19.77 -4.68 13.91
N GLY A 124 20.92 -4.25 13.40
CA GLY A 124 22.15 -4.06 14.19
C GLY A 124 21.98 -2.99 15.27
N GLU A 125 21.49 -1.81 14.91
CA GLU A 125 21.25 -0.68 15.84
C GLU A 125 20.23 -1.05 16.94
N SER A 126 19.25 -1.89 16.64
CA SER A 126 18.26 -2.36 17.63
C SER A 126 18.83 -3.36 18.65
N GLY A 127 20.04 -3.90 18.39
CA GLY A 127 20.78 -4.77 19.30
C GLY A 127 21.74 -4.03 20.22
N GLU A 128 21.99 -2.74 19.98
CA GLU A 128 22.82 -1.90 20.85
C GLU A 128 21.95 -1.29 21.95
N THR A 129 22.10 -1.78 23.18
CA THR A 129 21.55 -1.09 24.35
C THR A 129 22.46 0.09 24.73
N ALA A 130 21.91 1.12 25.37
CA ALA A 130 22.62 2.33 25.82
C ALA A 130 23.85 2.08 26.74
N ASP A 131 24.05 0.85 27.21
CA ASP A 131 25.16 0.43 28.08
C ASP A 131 26.32 -0.28 27.32
N GLY A 132 26.33 -0.30 25.99
CA GLY A 132 27.46 -0.82 25.20
C GLY A 132 27.74 -2.32 25.40
N ARG A 133 26.79 -3.07 25.97
CA ARG A 133 26.86 -4.53 26.03
C ARG A 133 26.31 -5.09 24.73
N GLU A 134 27.17 -5.79 23.98
CA GLU A 134 26.74 -6.69 22.90
C GLU A 134 25.74 -7.70 23.47
N GLY A 135 24.46 -7.49 23.23
CA GLY A 135 23.44 -8.31 23.85
C GLY A 135 22.06 -8.03 23.29
N TYR A 136 21.51 -9.05 22.61
CA TYR A 136 20.12 -9.28 22.23
C TYR A 136 19.28 -8.03 21.96
N LEU A 137 18.81 -7.90 20.71
CA LEU A 137 17.68 -7.05 20.29
C LEU A 137 16.75 -6.82 21.50
N SER A 138 16.56 -5.59 21.97
CA SER A 138 15.72 -5.33 23.15
C SER A 138 14.59 -4.41 22.74
N PHE A 139 13.42 -4.99 22.52
CA PHE A 139 12.22 -4.27 22.10
C PHE A 139 11.30 -3.90 23.28
N GLY A 140 11.81 -4.00 24.53
CA GLY A 140 11.00 -3.80 25.73
C GLY A 140 10.02 -4.95 26.01
N ASP A 141 10.26 -6.12 25.42
CA ASP A 141 9.36 -7.29 25.37
C ASP A 141 9.90 -8.52 26.14
N GLY A 142 10.98 -8.37 26.91
CA GLY A 142 11.65 -9.50 27.57
C GLY A 142 12.46 -10.42 26.63
N GLY A 143 12.72 -10.01 25.38
CA GLY A 143 13.67 -10.67 24.47
C GLY A 143 13.12 -11.84 23.64
N ALA A 144 11.81 -12.07 23.64
CA ALA A 144 11.19 -13.16 22.89
C ALA A 144 11.04 -12.86 21.39
N ALA A 145 10.55 -11.67 21.02
CA ALA A 145 10.45 -11.25 19.61
C ALA A 145 11.84 -11.08 18.99
N SER A 146 12.77 -10.57 19.79
CA SER A 146 14.19 -10.43 19.53
C SER A 146 14.88 -11.71 19.07
N ARG A 147 14.72 -12.81 19.83
CA ARG A 147 15.26 -14.12 19.45
C ARG A 147 14.70 -14.60 18.11
N LYS A 148 13.38 -14.53 17.95
CA LYS A 148 12.71 -14.94 16.71
C LYS A 148 13.21 -14.16 15.50
N ILE A 149 13.39 -12.85 15.63
CA ILE A 149 13.92 -12.00 14.55
C ILE A 149 15.37 -12.37 14.22
N ALA A 150 16.23 -12.57 15.22
CA ALA A 150 17.63 -12.93 14.99
C ALA A 150 17.77 -14.31 14.32
N GLU A 151 17.02 -15.32 14.79
CA GLU A 151 16.95 -16.65 14.18
C GLU A 151 16.46 -16.57 12.72
N TRP A 152 15.40 -15.81 12.46
CA TRP A 152 14.88 -15.61 11.12
C TRP A 152 15.88 -14.90 10.21
N LEU A 153 16.52 -13.81 10.66
CA LEU A 153 17.53 -13.06 9.88
C LEU A 153 18.72 -13.93 9.47
N SER A 154 19.06 -14.95 10.27
CA SER A 154 20.15 -15.88 9.95
C SER A 154 19.79 -16.91 8.86
N SER A 155 18.50 -17.16 8.63
CA SER A 155 18.00 -18.21 7.75
C SER A 155 17.28 -17.71 6.50
N THR A 156 16.71 -16.50 6.52
CA THR A 156 15.96 -15.94 5.39
C THR A 156 16.86 -15.63 4.19
N LYS A 157 16.36 -15.95 2.99
CA LYS A 157 17.02 -15.66 1.71
C LYS A 157 16.50 -14.38 1.05
N THR A 158 15.28 -13.98 1.39
CA THR A 158 14.53 -12.87 0.78
C THR A 158 14.55 -11.63 1.68
N GLY A 159 14.60 -11.83 3.00
CA GLY A 159 14.42 -10.79 4.01
C GLY A 159 13.01 -10.24 4.07
N ASP A 160 12.01 -11.00 3.60
CA ASP A 160 10.60 -10.59 3.58
C ASP A 160 9.96 -10.71 4.98
N LEU A 161 9.47 -9.60 5.51
CA LEU A 161 8.91 -9.54 6.86
C LEU A 161 7.63 -10.39 7.02
N SER A 162 6.95 -10.77 5.93
CA SER A 162 5.81 -11.70 6.02
C SER A 162 6.22 -13.12 6.42
N GLU A 163 7.50 -13.48 6.29
CA GLU A 163 8.03 -14.77 6.76
C GLU A 163 8.20 -14.81 8.29
N VAL A 164 8.21 -13.64 8.95
CA VAL A 164 8.37 -13.55 10.39
C VAL A 164 7.08 -13.97 11.08
N SER A 165 7.17 -14.93 12.01
CA SER A 165 6.04 -15.35 12.85
C SER A 165 5.72 -14.35 13.97
N LEU A 166 5.50 -13.09 13.59
CA LEU A 166 5.07 -11.98 14.45
C LEU A 166 3.99 -11.16 13.72
N PRO A 167 3.07 -10.52 14.45
CA PRO A 167 2.13 -9.58 13.85
C PRO A 167 2.85 -8.45 13.10
N PRO A 168 2.39 -8.04 11.90
CA PRO A 168 3.03 -6.98 11.12
C PRO A 168 3.10 -5.61 11.83
N ASP A 169 2.14 -5.35 12.70
CA ASP A 169 2.04 -4.16 13.55
C ASP A 169 2.89 -4.25 14.83
N SER A 170 3.62 -5.35 15.02
CA SER A 170 4.56 -5.49 16.13
C SER A 170 5.62 -4.38 16.09
N PRO A 171 5.87 -3.67 17.21
CA PRO A 171 6.93 -2.65 17.29
C PRO A 171 8.31 -3.18 16.91
N ALA A 172 8.56 -4.48 17.12
CA ALA A 172 9.82 -5.12 16.77
C ALA A 172 10.01 -5.22 15.25
N VAL A 173 8.95 -5.59 14.51
CA VAL A 173 8.95 -5.68 13.04
C VAL A 173 9.13 -4.28 12.43
N LEU A 174 8.39 -3.28 12.93
CA LEU A 174 8.50 -1.89 12.48
C LEU A 174 9.91 -1.29 12.68
N ARG A 175 10.60 -1.67 13.76
CA ARG A 175 11.97 -1.20 14.05
C ARG A 175 13.00 -1.76 13.08
N ILE A 176 12.87 -3.00 12.62
CA ILE A 176 13.81 -3.60 11.67
C ILE A 176 13.44 -3.35 10.20
N ALA A 177 12.22 -2.91 9.92
CA ALA A 177 11.75 -2.66 8.56
C ALA A 177 12.56 -1.57 7.85
N ALA A 178 12.93 -1.83 6.59
CA ALA A 178 13.61 -0.83 5.77
C ALA A 178 12.70 0.37 5.51
N SER A 179 13.28 1.56 5.49
CA SER A 179 12.55 2.81 5.25
C SER A 179 13.06 3.45 3.97
N SER A 180 12.16 3.99 3.14
CA SER A 180 12.55 4.84 2.01
C SER A 180 13.20 6.15 2.47
N ARG A 181 12.77 6.66 3.64
CA ARG A 181 13.16 7.97 4.18
C ARG A 181 14.41 7.96 5.07
N ALA A 182 14.84 6.77 5.53
CA ALA A 182 16.01 6.62 6.41
C ALA A 182 17.08 5.69 5.82
N CYS A 183 17.04 5.43 4.51
CA CYS A 183 17.99 4.53 3.84
C CYS A 183 19.22 5.30 3.38
N LEU A 184 20.41 4.83 3.77
CA LEU A 184 21.71 5.41 3.35
C LEU A 184 22.10 5.10 1.90
N GLY A 185 21.29 4.35 1.15
CA GLY A 185 21.54 4.08 -0.26
C GLY A 185 22.89 3.40 -0.54
N ALA A 186 23.76 4.08 -1.29
CA ALA A 186 25.05 3.56 -1.73
C ALA A 186 26.11 3.49 -0.61
N ALA A 187 26.02 4.39 0.37
CA ALA A 187 26.91 4.47 1.54
C ALA A 187 26.56 3.45 2.64
N CYS A 188 25.47 2.67 2.46
CA CYS A 188 25.09 1.66 3.45
C CYS A 188 26.17 0.57 3.57
N PRO A 189 26.70 0.28 4.77
CA PRO A 189 27.74 -0.75 4.96
C PRO A 189 27.24 -2.16 4.61
N PHE A 190 25.93 -2.40 4.68
CA PHE A 190 25.31 -3.67 4.34
C PHE A 190 24.80 -3.74 2.89
N ARG A 191 25.24 -2.85 2.00
CA ARG A 191 24.72 -2.74 0.61
C ARG A 191 24.76 -4.05 -0.18
N ASP A 192 25.81 -4.85 -0.03
CA ASP A 192 26.02 -6.08 -0.80
C ASP A 192 25.09 -7.21 -0.32
N ARG A 193 24.71 -7.17 0.97
CA ARG A 193 23.77 -8.10 1.62
C ARG A 193 22.37 -7.52 1.77
N CYS A 194 22.07 -6.39 1.13
CA CYS A 194 20.78 -5.71 1.27
C CYS A 194 19.68 -6.45 0.51
N PHE A 195 18.68 -6.93 1.26
CA PHE A 195 17.51 -7.64 0.73
C PHE A 195 16.71 -6.82 -0.30
N VAL A 196 16.54 -5.52 -0.05
CA VAL A 196 15.86 -4.61 -0.98
C VAL A 196 16.61 -4.51 -2.31
N ARG A 197 17.94 -4.32 -2.27
CA ARG A 197 18.76 -4.25 -3.50
C ARG A 197 18.77 -5.58 -4.23
N LYS A 198 18.83 -6.69 -3.51
CA LYS A 198 18.73 -8.04 -4.08
C LYS A 198 17.40 -8.22 -4.82
N SER A 199 16.27 -7.95 -4.16
CA SER A 199 14.94 -8.04 -4.76
C SER A 199 14.80 -7.18 -6.02
N LEU A 200 15.32 -5.95 -6.01
CA LEU A 200 15.32 -5.07 -7.19
C LEU A 200 16.17 -5.59 -8.34
N ARG A 201 17.30 -6.27 -8.06
CA ARG A 201 18.13 -6.92 -9.10
C ARG A 201 17.41 -8.15 -9.65
N ASP A 202 16.89 -9.00 -8.77
CA ASP A 202 16.15 -10.20 -9.16
C ASP A 202 14.95 -9.83 -10.06
N ALA A 203 14.26 -8.72 -9.73
CA ALA A 203 13.15 -8.20 -10.52
C ALA A 203 13.52 -7.76 -11.95
N GLN A 204 14.79 -7.44 -12.24
CA GLN A 204 15.24 -7.17 -13.61
C GLN A 204 15.29 -8.43 -14.47
N GLU A 205 15.48 -9.60 -13.86
CA GLU A 205 15.58 -10.88 -14.56
C GLU A 205 14.20 -11.54 -14.75
N TRP A 206 13.16 -11.01 -14.11
CA TRP A 206 11.80 -11.56 -14.22
C TRP A 206 11.12 -11.11 -15.51
N SER A 207 10.39 -12.04 -16.12
CA SER A 207 9.46 -11.79 -17.22
C SER A 207 8.06 -11.46 -16.71
N VAL A 208 7.68 -11.94 -15.53
CA VAL A 208 6.40 -11.60 -14.88
C VAL A 208 6.66 -11.02 -13.50
N ILE A 209 6.40 -9.73 -13.35
CA ILE A 209 6.56 -9.00 -12.10
C ILE A 209 5.17 -8.77 -11.51
N VAL A 210 4.93 -9.32 -10.32
CA VAL A 210 3.72 -9.04 -9.55
C VAL A 210 4.05 -7.93 -8.55
N ALA A 211 3.22 -6.89 -8.51
CA ALA A 211 3.36 -5.79 -7.55
C ALA A 211 1.97 -5.26 -7.13
N ASN A 212 1.96 -4.36 -6.16
CA ASN A 212 0.74 -3.68 -5.74
C ASN A 212 0.69 -2.22 -6.26
N TYR A 213 -0.52 -1.67 -6.32
CA TYR A 213 -0.73 -0.29 -6.78
C TYR A 213 0.03 0.74 -5.96
N HIS A 214 0.06 0.58 -4.63
CA HIS A 214 0.78 1.52 -3.75
C HIS A 214 2.28 1.56 -4.07
N LEU A 215 2.91 0.43 -4.38
CA LEU A 215 4.30 0.38 -4.79
C LEU A 215 4.50 1.13 -6.10
N PHE A 216 3.70 0.80 -7.10
CA PHE A 216 3.75 1.44 -8.42
C PHE A 216 3.64 2.97 -8.32
N PHE A 217 2.59 3.46 -7.66
CA PHE A 217 2.36 4.90 -7.49
C PHE A 217 3.35 5.56 -6.52
N SER A 218 3.93 4.84 -5.55
CA SER A 218 4.97 5.42 -4.68
C SER A 218 6.24 5.80 -5.44
N TYR A 219 6.57 5.10 -6.53
CA TYR A 219 7.69 5.48 -7.40
C TYR A 219 7.30 6.67 -8.28
N LEU A 220 6.23 6.51 -9.06
CA LEU A 220 5.88 7.46 -10.11
C LEU A 220 5.33 8.78 -9.56
N LEU A 221 4.40 8.71 -8.60
CA LEU A 221 3.74 9.89 -8.02
C LEU A 221 4.38 10.35 -6.71
N GLY A 222 4.81 9.41 -5.86
CA GLY A 222 5.37 9.74 -4.54
C GLY A 222 6.81 10.26 -4.61
N ALA A 223 7.67 9.59 -5.37
CA ALA A 223 9.09 9.92 -5.49
C ALA A 223 9.46 10.64 -6.80
N GLY A 224 8.54 10.71 -7.77
CA GLY A 224 8.83 11.26 -9.11
C GLY A 224 9.90 10.47 -9.86
N LYS A 225 10.02 9.17 -9.58
CA LYS A 225 11.05 8.28 -10.15
C LYS A 225 10.39 7.23 -11.06
N PRO A 226 11.07 6.79 -12.12
CA PRO A 226 10.59 5.66 -12.91
C PRO A 226 10.43 4.43 -12.03
N PHE A 227 9.44 3.61 -12.34
CA PHE A 227 9.29 2.32 -11.68
C PHE A 227 10.55 1.47 -11.95
N PRO A 228 11.04 0.67 -10.99
CA PRO A 228 12.34 0.01 -11.13
C PRO A 228 12.47 -0.91 -12.34
N VAL A 229 11.36 -1.47 -12.83
CA VAL A 229 11.33 -2.42 -13.94
C VAL A 229 10.45 -1.87 -15.05
N GLN A 230 11.02 -1.65 -16.23
CA GLN A 230 10.20 -1.35 -17.41
C GLN A 230 9.44 -2.60 -17.83
N ALA A 231 8.16 -2.45 -18.16
CA ALA A 231 7.33 -3.54 -18.67
C ALA A 231 6.50 -3.06 -19.86
N GLU A 232 6.50 -3.85 -20.92
CA GLU A 232 5.75 -3.56 -22.14
C GLU A 232 4.26 -3.88 -21.96
N ILE A 233 3.92 -4.87 -21.12
CA ILE A 233 2.54 -5.28 -20.84
C ILE A 233 2.19 -4.91 -19.40
N LEU A 234 1.21 -4.01 -19.24
CA LEU A 234 0.66 -3.64 -17.93
C LEU A 234 -0.71 -4.32 -17.74
N ILE A 235 -0.85 -5.13 -16.70
CA ILE A 235 -2.14 -5.71 -16.30
C ILE A 235 -2.52 -5.18 -14.92
N CYS A 236 -3.68 -4.56 -14.81
CA CYS A 236 -4.23 -3.98 -13.60
C CYS A 236 -5.50 -4.75 -13.20
N ASP A 237 -5.37 -5.65 -12.22
CA ASP A 237 -6.50 -6.36 -11.62
C ASP A 237 -7.08 -5.59 -10.43
N GLU A 238 -8.39 -5.67 -10.24
CA GLU A 238 -9.15 -4.80 -9.33
C GLU A 238 -8.86 -3.30 -9.58
N ALA A 239 -8.84 -2.93 -10.86
CA ALA A 239 -8.50 -1.59 -11.36
C ALA A 239 -9.32 -0.46 -10.73
N HIS A 240 -10.51 -0.73 -10.18
CA HIS A 240 -11.30 0.25 -9.41
C HIS A 240 -10.55 0.84 -8.20
N ARG A 241 -9.46 0.20 -7.73
CA ARG A 241 -8.62 0.68 -6.63
C ARG A 241 -7.56 1.71 -7.05
N ILE A 242 -7.32 1.90 -8.34
CA ILE A 242 -6.28 2.80 -8.85
C ILE A 242 -6.42 4.23 -8.32
N PRO A 243 -7.60 4.89 -8.39
CA PRO A 243 -7.75 6.27 -7.90
C PRO A 243 -7.41 6.39 -6.40
N GLU A 244 -7.92 5.48 -5.58
CA GLU A 244 -7.65 5.47 -4.13
C GLU A 244 -6.16 5.24 -3.84
N ALA A 245 -5.52 4.29 -4.52
CA ALA A 245 -4.11 3.98 -4.34
C ALA A 245 -3.20 5.15 -4.76
N ALA A 246 -3.54 5.85 -5.85
CA ALA A 246 -2.84 7.04 -6.29
C ALA A 246 -3.00 8.19 -5.29
N ARG A 247 -4.24 8.51 -4.88
CA ARG A 247 -4.50 9.53 -3.84
C ARG A 247 -3.72 9.25 -2.57
N SER A 248 -3.73 8.00 -2.10
CA SER A 248 -3.00 7.60 -0.89
C SER A 248 -1.47 7.70 -1.05
N SER A 249 -0.93 7.55 -2.26
CA SER A 249 0.52 7.64 -2.50
C SER A 249 1.01 9.08 -2.60
N MET A 250 0.12 10.01 -2.98
CA MET A 250 0.38 11.45 -2.99
C MET A 250 0.02 12.14 -1.67
N ALA A 251 -0.71 11.45 -0.79
CA ALA A 251 -1.06 11.96 0.52
C ALA A 251 0.20 12.29 1.33
N GLN A 252 0.20 13.47 1.91
CA GLN A 252 1.28 13.95 2.77
C GLN A 252 0.73 14.15 4.18
N SER A 253 1.53 13.82 5.17
CA SER A 253 1.15 13.98 6.57
C SER A 253 2.36 14.38 7.39
N VAL A 254 2.13 15.22 8.38
CA VAL A 254 3.14 15.61 9.37
C VAL A 254 2.54 15.51 10.76
N SER A 255 3.34 15.03 11.73
CA SER A 255 2.89 14.85 13.11
C SER A 255 3.87 15.44 14.11
N ALA A 256 3.37 15.78 15.30
CA ALA A 256 4.20 16.26 16.41
C ALA A 256 5.29 15.24 16.80
N ASP A 257 4.93 13.95 16.81
CA ASP A 257 5.84 12.86 17.19
C ASP A 257 6.96 12.66 16.17
N GLU A 258 6.68 12.86 14.88
CA GLU A 258 7.67 12.79 13.80
C GLU A 258 8.73 13.89 13.94
N PHE A 259 8.32 15.15 14.15
CA PHE A 259 9.25 16.26 14.45
C PHE A 259 10.09 15.97 15.70
N ALA A 260 9.44 15.56 16.79
CA ALA A 260 10.14 15.28 18.03
C ALA A 260 11.16 14.13 17.88
N ARG A 261 10.84 13.11 17.08
CA ARG A 261 11.73 11.97 16.79
C ARG A 261 12.93 12.41 15.95
N LEU A 262 12.74 13.22 14.91
CA LEU A 262 13.84 13.70 14.06
C LEU A 262 14.81 14.59 14.83
N LEU A 263 14.30 15.49 15.67
CA LEU A 263 15.10 16.44 16.45
C LEU A 263 15.83 15.80 17.65
N ARG A 264 15.41 14.60 18.07
CA ARG A 264 16.10 13.78 19.09
C ARG A 264 16.98 12.69 18.49
N SER A 265 17.07 12.61 17.17
CA SER A 265 17.78 11.53 16.50
C SER A 265 19.29 11.61 16.74
N ARG A 266 19.96 10.46 16.66
CA ARG A 266 21.42 10.36 16.77
C ARG A 266 22.13 11.20 15.70
N ALA A 267 21.52 11.41 14.53
CA ALA A 267 22.07 12.28 13.49
C ALA A 267 22.32 13.72 13.97
N VAL A 268 21.47 14.25 14.86
CA VAL A 268 21.69 15.58 15.46
C VAL A 268 22.91 15.57 16.37
N GLN A 269 23.12 14.48 17.13
CA GLN A 269 24.25 14.32 18.04
C GLN A 269 25.56 14.10 17.30
N ASP A 270 25.56 13.17 16.34
CA ASP A 270 26.69 12.87 15.46
C ASP A 270 27.10 14.13 14.70
N GLY A 271 26.14 14.84 14.12
CA GLY A 271 26.38 16.09 13.40
C GLY A 271 26.86 17.23 14.29
N ALA A 272 26.35 17.36 15.52
CA ALA A 272 26.87 18.33 16.49
C ALA A 272 28.35 18.03 16.81
N ALA A 273 28.73 16.77 16.98
CA ALA A 273 30.12 16.38 17.24
C ALA A 273 31.08 16.71 16.08
N LEU A 274 30.61 16.71 14.83
CA LEU A 274 31.40 17.08 13.65
C LEU A 274 31.61 18.60 13.51
N ILE A 275 30.63 19.40 13.91
CA ILE A 275 30.61 20.86 13.69
C ILE A 275 31.18 21.63 14.87
N GLU A 276 30.94 21.11 16.08
CA GLU A 276 31.16 21.86 17.30
C GLU A 276 32.53 21.56 17.89
N THR A 277 33.52 22.39 17.54
CA THR A 277 34.81 22.44 18.23
C THR A 277 34.86 23.65 19.17
N GLY A 278 34.94 23.43 20.49
CA GLY A 278 35.16 24.50 21.47
C GLY A 278 33.93 25.38 21.71
N ALA A 279 33.94 26.63 21.25
CA ALA A 279 32.96 27.67 21.63
C ALA A 279 31.56 27.52 20.98
N THR A 280 31.40 26.65 20.00
CA THR A 280 30.11 26.33 19.35
C THR A 280 29.41 25.12 19.97
N ALA A 281 30.01 24.50 20.99
CA ALA A 281 29.44 23.35 21.71
C ALA A 281 28.05 23.66 22.28
N GLY A 282 27.08 22.82 21.91
CA GLY A 282 25.69 22.91 22.33
C GLY A 282 24.80 23.80 21.46
N LYS A 283 25.32 24.52 20.45
CA LYS A 283 24.51 25.41 19.59
C LYS A 283 23.48 24.61 18.78
N THR A 284 23.90 23.51 18.19
CA THR A 284 23.07 22.59 17.40
C THR A 284 21.97 21.98 18.25
N SER A 285 22.33 21.49 19.45
CA SER A 285 21.35 20.92 20.38
C SER A 285 20.38 21.96 20.93
N ALA A 286 20.83 23.20 21.16
CA ALA A 286 19.98 24.31 21.58
C ALA A 286 18.96 24.64 20.49
N LEU A 287 19.41 24.80 19.25
CA LEU A 287 18.56 25.13 18.12
C LEU A 287 17.58 23.99 17.77
N ALA A 288 18.02 22.73 17.81
CA ALA A 288 17.11 21.58 17.70
C ALA A 288 16.05 21.56 18.83
N GLY A 289 16.43 22.00 20.03
CA GLY A 289 15.53 22.23 21.15
C GLY A 289 14.50 23.32 20.88
N GLU A 290 14.91 24.44 20.30
CA GLU A 290 14.03 25.55 19.88
C GLU A 290 13.03 25.10 18.81
N VAL A 291 13.50 24.44 17.74
CA VAL A 291 12.62 23.90 16.68
C VAL A 291 11.57 22.97 17.29
N ARG A 292 11.98 22.10 18.22
CA ARG A 292 11.06 21.16 18.88
C ARG A 292 10.00 21.88 19.71
N LEU A 293 10.37 22.96 20.40
CA LEU A 293 9.45 23.77 21.20
C LEU A 293 8.44 24.50 20.29
N GLU A 294 8.91 25.13 19.22
CA GLU A 294 8.03 25.85 18.29
C GLU A 294 7.10 24.89 17.53
N ALA A 295 7.58 23.71 17.15
CA ALA A 295 6.76 22.66 16.57
C ALA A 295 5.70 22.17 17.58
N ALA A 296 6.06 21.96 18.85
CA ALA A 296 5.10 21.58 19.89
C ALA A 296 4.00 22.64 20.06
N ARG A 297 4.37 23.92 20.08
CA ARG A 297 3.42 25.05 20.12
C ARG A 297 2.50 25.07 18.91
N PHE A 298 3.01 24.80 17.71
CA PHE A 298 2.17 24.69 16.50
C PHE A 298 1.10 23.61 16.68
N PHE A 299 1.47 22.41 17.13
CA PHE A 299 0.51 21.31 17.29
C PHE A 299 -0.47 21.52 18.46
N GLU A 300 -0.05 22.22 19.52
CA GLU A 300 -0.97 22.68 20.57
C GLU A 300 -1.97 23.71 20.05
N LEU A 301 -1.51 24.67 19.24
CA LEU A 301 -2.37 25.64 18.57
C LEU A 301 -3.36 24.94 17.63
N LEU A 302 -2.92 23.91 16.90
CA LEU A 302 -3.78 23.06 16.07
C LEU A 302 -4.85 22.33 16.91
N GLU A 303 -4.56 21.96 18.15
CA GLU A 303 -5.54 21.43 19.10
C GLU A 303 -6.55 22.47 19.56
N ILE A 304 -6.10 23.70 19.84
CA ILE A 304 -6.98 24.79 20.27
C ILE A 304 -7.91 25.24 19.12
N LYS A 305 -7.38 25.42 17.91
CA LYS A 305 -8.16 25.88 16.76
C LYS A 305 -9.09 24.81 16.20
N CYS A 306 -8.74 23.54 16.41
CA CYS A 306 -9.47 22.41 15.85
C CYS A 306 -9.66 21.35 16.95
N PRO A 307 -10.58 21.58 17.92
CA PRO A 307 -10.71 20.73 19.10
C PRO A 307 -11.24 19.33 18.77
N ALA A 308 -11.91 19.15 17.63
CA ALA A 308 -12.32 17.84 17.17
C ALA A 308 -11.09 16.98 16.82
N ASN A 309 -11.11 15.70 17.23
CA ASN A 309 -10.03 14.76 16.94
C ASN A 309 -9.84 14.55 15.43
N LYS A 310 -10.91 14.66 14.64
CA LYS A 310 -10.88 14.72 13.18
C LYS A 310 -11.62 15.97 12.70
N ALA A 311 -10.95 16.77 11.88
CA ALA A 311 -11.53 17.98 11.31
C ALA A 311 -10.93 18.24 9.92
N SER A 312 -11.75 18.63 8.95
CA SER A 312 -11.29 19.03 7.62
C SER A 312 -11.22 20.55 7.49
N PHE A 313 -10.29 21.05 6.68
CA PHE A 313 -10.08 22.48 6.42
C PHE A 313 -10.17 22.75 4.93
N THR A 314 -10.87 23.82 4.57
CA THR A 314 -11.00 24.29 3.17
C THR A 314 -10.41 25.69 2.98
N SER A 315 -10.00 26.35 4.06
CA SER A 315 -9.45 27.71 4.05
C SER A 315 -8.24 27.82 4.96
N ARG A 316 -7.35 28.77 4.66
CA ARG A 316 -6.14 29.02 5.44
C ARG A 316 -6.50 29.55 6.82
N ASN A 317 -5.85 29.03 7.85
CA ASN A 317 -5.88 29.62 9.19
C ASN A 317 -4.63 30.49 9.36
N GLU A 318 -4.82 31.80 9.47
CA GLU A 318 -3.71 32.76 9.58
C GLU A 318 -2.78 32.44 10.76
N GLU A 319 -3.31 32.10 11.94
CA GLU A 319 -2.48 31.86 13.13
C GLU A 319 -1.62 30.60 12.99
N LEU A 320 -2.20 29.52 12.43
CA LEU A 320 -1.43 28.31 12.11
C LEU A 320 -0.36 28.61 11.05
N TRP A 321 -0.70 29.37 10.01
CA TRP A 321 0.25 29.74 8.97
C TRP A 321 1.42 30.58 9.51
N HIS A 322 1.16 31.57 10.38
CA HIS A 322 2.23 32.35 11.02
C HIS A 322 3.09 31.49 11.95
N GLN A 323 2.48 30.62 12.77
CA GLN A 323 3.26 29.77 13.68
C GLN A 323 4.10 28.74 12.92
N GLN A 324 3.60 28.20 11.81
CA GLN A 324 4.39 27.28 10.98
C GLN A 324 5.59 28.00 10.34
N ALA A 325 5.45 29.27 9.96
CA ALA A 325 6.55 30.05 9.40
C ALA A 325 7.71 30.19 10.41
N VAL A 326 7.41 30.34 11.71
CA VAL A 326 8.42 30.33 12.79
C VAL A 326 9.12 28.96 12.87
N VAL A 327 8.35 27.86 12.82
CA VAL A 327 8.92 26.50 12.79
C VAL A 327 9.83 26.32 11.58
N ARG A 328 9.41 26.80 10.41
CA ARG A 328 10.17 26.74 9.17
C ARG A 328 11.48 27.54 9.27
N GLU A 329 11.42 28.79 9.69
CA GLU A 329 12.61 29.64 9.85
C GLU A 329 13.66 29.00 10.76
N LYS A 330 13.22 28.47 11.91
CA LYS A 330 14.11 27.78 12.86
C LYS A 330 14.65 26.46 12.31
N THR A 331 13.85 25.73 11.56
CA THR A 331 14.30 24.50 10.88
C THR A 331 15.36 24.83 9.83
N ASP A 332 15.16 25.89 9.04
CA ASP A 332 16.11 26.34 8.03
C ASP A 332 17.40 26.91 8.68
N GLU A 333 17.30 27.55 9.85
CA GLU A 333 18.46 27.91 10.66
C GLU A 333 19.28 26.68 11.08
N LEU A 334 18.60 25.60 11.52
CA LEU A 334 19.24 24.35 11.92
C LEU A 334 19.90 23.66 10.72
N LEU A 335 19.20 23.53 9.60
CA LEU A 335 19.73 22.90 8.39
C LEU A 335 20.94 23.67 7.84
N ARG A 336 20.96 25.01 7.95
CA ARG A 336 22.11 25.83 7.55
C ARG A 336 23.37 25.56 8.34
N LEU A 337 23.28 25.05 9.58
CA LEU A 337 24.48 24.62 10.32
C LEU A 337 25.16 23.43 9.64
N PHE A 338 24.42 22.61 8.90
CA PHE A 338 24.90 21.39 8.26
C PHE A 338 25.16 21.55 6.76
N SER A 339 24.98 22.73 6.17
CA SER A 339 25.06 22.92 4.71
C SER A 339 26.43 22.57 4.12
N PHE A 340 27.51 22.64 4.91
CA PHE A 340 28.85 22.26 4.46
C PHE A 340 28.99 20.75 4.17
N LEU A 341 28.09 19.92 4.72
CA LEU A 341 28.03 18.48 4.45
C LEU A 341 27.35 18.17 3.10
N GLU A 342 26.58 19.12 2.53
CA GLU A 342 26.03 18.97 1.19
C GLU A 342 27.11 19.14 0.10
N ASP A 343 28.16 19.92 0.40
CA ASP A 343 29.28 20.20 -0.52
C ASP A 343 30.41 19.15 -0.46
N SER A 344 30.46 18.33 0.60
CA SER A 344 31.48 17.29 0.75
C SER A 344 31.22 16.12 -0.20
N GLN A 345 32.07 15.94 -1.22
CA GLN A 345 31.97 14.87 -2.23
C GLN A 345 32.26 13.45 -1.71
N ASP A 346 32.50 13.27 -0.40
CA ASP A 346 32.71 11.96 0.22
C ASP A 346 31.35 11.25 0.44
N GLU A 347 30.64 10.97 -0.66
CA GLU A 347 29.33 10.28 -0.71
C GLU A 347 29.35 8.84 -0.12
N LEU A 348 30.50 8.35 0.36
CA LEU A 348 30.68 6.98 0.82
C LEU A 348 30.85 6.84 2.33
N ASP A 349 30.94 7.94 3.10
CA ASP A 349 30.97 7.84 4.56
C ASP A 349 29.55 7.61 5.15
N PRO A 350 29.33 6.53 5.94
CA PRO A 350 28.02 6.24 6.52
C PRO A 350 27.52 7.32 7.50
N GLU A 351 28.40 8.01 8.22
CA GLU A 351 28.01 9.04 9.19
C GLU A 351 27.54 10.31 8.47
N HIS A 352 28.30 10.79 7.48
CA HIS A 352 27.88 11.91 6.63
C HIS A 352 26.56 11.60 5.90
N SER A 353 26.43 10.39 5.34
CA SER A 353 25.21 9.96 4.66
C SER A 353 24.00 9.90 5.61
N ARG A 354 24.21 9.52 6.89
CA ARG A 354 23.14 9.51 7.89
C ARG A 354 22.65 10.92 8.18
N ILE A 355 23.56 11.89 8.28
CA ILE A 355 23.21 13.29 8.51
C ILE A 355 22.49 13.87 7.29
N SER A 356 22.98 13.62 6.07
CA SER A 356 22.32 14.05 4.83
C SER A 356 20.89 13.50 4.71
N VAL A 357 20.69 12.21 4.95
CA VAL A 357 19.34 11.59 4.94
C VAL A 357 18.43 12.20 6.02
N TRP A 358 18.98 12.52 7.20
CA TRP A 358 18.22 13.21 8.25
C TRP A 358 17.87 14.66 7.86
N MET A 359 18.79 15.39 7.22
CA MET A 359 18.54 16.75 6.74
C MET A 359 17.41 16.78 5.70
N ASP A 360 17.46 15.87 4.73
CA ASP A 360 16.41 15.72 3.71
C ASP A 360 15.05 15.43 4.35
N GLU A 361 15.00 14.54 5.34
CA GLU A 361 13.76 14.19 6.01
C GLU A 361 13.22 15.33 6.88
N LEU A 362 14.09 16.07 7.58
CA LEU A 362 13.70 17.23 8.37
C LEU A 362 13.17 18.36 7.47
N LYS A 363 13.88 18.65 6.38
CA LYS A 363 13.47 19.62 5.35
C LYS A 363 12.11 19.26 4.78
N ARG A 364 11.93 18.00 4.35
CA ARG A 364 10.66 17.49 3.84
C ARG A 364 9.54 17.65 4.88
N THR A 365 9.80 17.34 6.14
CA THR A 365 8.79 17.46 7.21
C THR A 365 8.34 18.92 7.39
N ALA A 366 9.26 19.87 7.31
CA ALA A 366 8.94 21.30 7.32
C ALA A 366 8.24 21.78 6.04
N ASP A 367 8.60 21.25 4.87
CA ASP A 367 7.89 21.51 3.60
C ASP A 367 6.44 21.01 3.66
N VAL A 368 6.20 19.81 4.18
CA VAL A 368 4.86 19.23 4.36
C VAL A 368 4.03 20.07 5.32
N LEU A 369 4.63 20.54 6.43
CA LEU A 369 3.95 21.44 7.37
C LEU A 369 3.52 22.74 6.69
N THR A 370 4.41 23.32 5.88
CA THR A 370 4.13 24.52 5.09
C THR A 370 2.98 24.26 4.13
N TRP A 371 3.10 23.23 3.31
CA TRP A 371 2.08 22.78 2.35
C TRP A 371 0.70 22.64 2.99
N CYS A 372 0.63 21.94 4.13
CA CYS A 372 -0.64 21.66 4.79
C CYS A 372 -1.32 22.89 5.41
N THR A 373 -0.60 23.99 5.59
CA THR A 373 -1.16 25.26 6.07
C THR A 373 -1.46 26.25 4.95
N GLU A 374 -0.86 26.08 3.77
CA GLU A 374 -1.05 26.94 2.59
C GLU A 374 -2.22 26.46 1.73
N THR A 375 -3.36 26.19 2.36
CA THR A 375 -4.54 25.58 1.71
C THR A 375 -5.11 26.43 0.56
N SER A 376 -4.87 27.74 0.57
CA SER A 376 -5.26 28.64 -0.51
C SER A 376 -4.46 28.45 -1.80
N GLY A 377 -3.26 27.87 -1.74
CA GLY A 377 -2.41 27.62 -2.90
C GLY A 377 -2.85 26.41 -3.73
N TYR A 378 -3.58 25.46 -3.13
CA TYR A 378 -3.94 24.19 -3.75
C TYR A 378 -5.41 23.81 -3.49
N PRO A 379 -6.36 24.50 -4.14
CA PRO A 379 -7.79 24.31 -3.90
C PRO A 379 -8.34 22.93 -4.31
N SER A 380 -7.60 22.18 -5.14
CA SER A 380 -7.94 20.81 -5.55
C SER A 380 -7.52 19.75 -4.51
N TRP A 381 -6.98 20.16 -3.36
CA TRP A 381 -6.54 19.26 -2.30
C TRP A 381 -7.44 19.35 -1.07
N ALA A 382 -7.69 18.19 -0.46
CA ALA A 382 -8.35 18.09 0.83
C ALA A 382 -7.31 18.14 1.94
N TYR A 383 -7.59 18.91 3.00
CA TYR A 383 -6.74 19.05 4.18
C TYR A 383 -7.52 18.64 5.40
N TRP A 384 -6.90 17.85 6.29
CA TRP A 384 -7.54 17.45 7.53
C TRP A 384 -6.53 17.23 8.64
N LYS A 385 -7.03 17.35 9.86
CA LYS A 385 -6.34 16.98 11.10
C LYS A 385 -6.85 15.62 11.57
N GLU A 386 -5.93 14.80 12.09
CA GLU A 386 -6.25 13.62 12.87
C GLU A 386 -5.33 13.55 14.10
N GLY A 387 -5.89 13.73 15.31
CA GLY A 387 -5.08 13.85 16.53
C GLY A 387 -4.06 15.00 16.44
N ARG A 388 -2.78 14.73 16.74
CA ARG A 388 -1.67 15.69 16.58
C ARG A 388 -0.94 15.56 15.24
N SER A 389 -1.71 15.28 14.19
CA SER A 389 -1.22 15.21 12.81
C SER A 389 -2.04 16.08 11.89
N LEU A 390 -1.38 16.62 10.86
CA LEU A 390 -1.98 17.38 9.79
C LEU A 390 -1.66 16.67 8.48
N SER A 391 -2.69 16.43 7.67
CA SER A 391 -2.61 15.65 6.45
C SER A 391 -3.27 16.36 5.28
N SER A 392 -2.80 16.05 4.08
CA SER A 392 -3.30 16.58 2.82
C SER A 392 -3.28 15.50 1.75
N ALA A 393 -4.30 15.47 0.89
CA ALA A 393 -4.37 14.58 -0.27
C ALA A 393 -5.16 15.25 -1.40
N PRO A 394 -4.86 14.94 -2.67
CA PRO A 394 -5.63 15.40 -3.81
C PRO A 394 -7.11 14.97 -3.69
N ALA A 395 -8.05 15.86 -4.02
CA ALA A 395 -9.46 15.51 -4.10
C ALA A 395 -9.73 14.53 -5.26
N SER A 396 -9.07 14.75 -6.40
CA SER A 396 -9.07 13.86 -7.55
C SER A 396 -7.65 13.75 -8.13
N PRO A 397 -7.12 12.53 -8.37
CA PRO A 397 -5.76 12.32 -8.89
C PRO A 397 -5.73 12.25 -10.43
N LEU A 398 -6.70 12.86 -11.13
CA LEU A 398 -6.96 12.67 -12.55
C LEU A 398 -5.76 13.03 -13.43
N GLU A 399 -5.21 14.24 -13.25
CA GLU A 399 -4.11 14.76 -14.06
C GLU A 399 -2.83 13.96 -13.80
N GLU A 400 -2.57 13.65 -12.54
CA GLU A 400 -1.40 12.91 -12.08
C GLU A 400 -1.43 11.46 -12.55
N LEU A 401 -2.58 10.79 -12.51
CA LEU A 401 -2.74 9.43 -13.06
C LEU A 401 -2.51 9.42 -14.58
N SER A 402 -3.07 10.40 -15.29
CA SER A 402 -2.90 10.53 -16.74
C SER A 402 -1.43 10.70 -17.11
N GLU A 403 -0.68 11.52 -16.36
CA GLU A 403 0.77 11.69 -16.56
C GLU A 403 1.55 10.44 -16.16
N CYS A 404 1.20 9.81 -15.04
CA CYS A 404 1.82 8.59 -14.53
C CYS A 404 1.78 7.45 -15.57
N PHE A 405 0.62 7.16 -16.14
CA PHE A 405 0.48 6.12 -17.17
C PHE A 405 1.22 6.47 -18.47
N ARG A 406 1.21 7.75 -18.87
CA ARG A 406 1.98 8.23 -20.03
C ARG A 406 3.49 8.12 -19.81
N SER A 407 3.97 8.42 -18.60
CA SER A 407 5.38 8.34 -18.22
C SER A 407 5.87 6.90 -18.13
N PHE A 408 5.05 5.99 -17.60
CA PHE A 408 5.37 4.57 -17.59
C PHE A 408 5.40 3.97 -19.01
N SER A 409 4.52 4.44 -19.90
CA SER A 409 4.49 4.12 -21.34
C SER A 409 4.54 2.61 -21.64
N PRO A 410 3.55 1.82 -21.17
CA PRO A 410 3.46 0.43 -21.58
C PRO A 410 3.04 0.36 -23.06
N GLU A 411 3.49 -0.65 -23.80
CA GLU A 411 3.02 -0.91 -25.16
C GLU A 411 1.53 -1.26 -25.15
N THR A 412 1.09 -2.05 -24.17
CA THR A 412 -0.30 -2.45 -24.02
C THR A 412 -0.71 -2.43 -22.54
N ALA A 413 -1.91 -1.94 -22.25
CA ALA A 413 -2.46 -1.94 -20.90
C ALA A 413 -3.83 -2.62 -20.83
N VAL A 414 -4.05 -3.39 -19.79
CA VAL A 414 -5.32 -4.09 -19.53
C VAL A 414 -5.79 -3.76 -18.11
N PHE A 415 -6.96 -3.16 -18.00
CA PHE A 415 -7.60 -2.79 -16.74
C PHE A 415 -8.83 -3.66 -16.53
N VAL A 416 -8.85 -4.45 -15.46
CA VAL A 416 -9.97 -5.34 -15.15
C VAL A 416 -10.46 -5.10 -13.73
N SER A 417 -11.78 -5.08 -13.56
CA SER A 417 -12.40 -5.12 -12.23
C SER A 417 -13.82 -5.67 -12.35
N ALA A 418 -14.39 -6.10 -11.23
CA ALA A 418 -15.80 -6.51 -11.18
C ALA A 418 -16.77 -5.34 -11.39
N THR A 419 -16.32 -4.11 -11.16
CA THR A 419 -17.13 -2.90 -11.23
C THR A 419 -16.28 -1.73 -11.77
N LEU A 420 -16.24 -1.54 -13.09
CA LEU A 420 -15.57 -0.41 -13.75
C LEU A 420 -16.54 0.57 -14.39
N ALA A 421 -17.71 0.09 -14.82
CA ALA A 421 -18.74 0.84 -15.50
C ALA A 421 -20.06 0.80 -14.70
N PRO A 422 -20.17 1.53 -13.58
CA PRO A 422 -21.44 1.65 -12.87
C PRO A 422 -22.56 2.07 -13.82
N GLY A 423 -23.59 1.22 -13.98
CA GLY A 423 -24.69 1.45 -14.91
C GLY A 423 -24.33 1.32 -16.39
N GLY A 424 -23.29 0.54 -16.73
CA GLY A 424 -22.84 0.31 -18.10
C GLY A 424 -22.20 1.53 -18.77
N LYS A 425 -21.86 2.56 -18.00
CA LYS A 425 -21.27 3.81 -18.50
C LYS A 425 -19.81 3.94 -18.05
N TRP A 426 -18.93 4.10 -19.03
CA TRP A 426 -17.48 4.19 -18.82
C TRP A 426 -16.96 5.59 -18.48
N GLY A 427 -17.83 6.62 -18.56
CA GLY A 427 -17.45 8.00 -18.26
C GLY A 427 -16.93 8.20 -16.83
N TYR A 428 -17.34 7.34 -15.89
CA TYR A 428 -16.83 7.38 -14.51
C TYR A 428 -15.33 7.00 -14.45
N TRP A 429 -14.95 5.89 -15.08
CA TRP A 429 -13.55 5.44 -15.12
C TRP A 429 -12.63 6.49 -15.75
N THR A 430 -13.00 7.01 -16.93
CA THR A 430 -12.20 8.02 -17.62
C THR A 430 -12.19 9.34 -16.85
N GLY A 431 -13.28 9.70 -16.15
CA GLY A 431 -13.34 10.89 -15.30
C GLY A 431 -12.49 10.80 -14.03
N GLU A 432 -12.26 9.59 -13.50
CA GLU A 432 -11.43 9.39 -12.29
C GLU A 432 -9.95 9.14 -12.61
N THR A 433 -9.65 8.49 -13.74
CA THR A 433 -8.27 8.05 -14.07
C THR A 433 -7.64 8.79 -15.23
N GLY A 434 -8.45 9.39 -16.11
CA GLY A 434 -8.01 10.06 -17.33
C GLY A 434 -7.51 9.10 -18.40
N VAL A 435 -7.62 7.80 -18.15
CA VAL A 435 -7.30 6.75 -19.11
C VAL A 435 -8.49 6.58 -20.05
N ALA A 436 -8.25 6.83 -21.34
CA ALA A 436 -9.20 6.57 -22.42
C ALA A 436 -8.83 5.23 -23.08
N PRO A 437 -9.57 4.14 -22.79
CA PRO A 437 -9.28 2.84 -23.38
C PRO A 437 -9.68 2.81 -24.87
N THR A 438 -8.93 2.04 -25.66
CA THR A 438 -9.21 1.80 -27.09
C THR A 438 -10.24 0.69 -27.29
N ARG A 439 -10.33 -0.25 -26.33
CA ARG A 439 -11.25 -1.38 -26.34
C ARG A 439 -11.99 -1.49 -25.01
N PHE A 440 -13.22 -1.99 -25.09
CA PHE A 440 -14.09 -2.21 -23.94
C PHE A 440 -14.69 -3.60 -23.96
N PHE A 441 -14.83 -4.19 -22.79
CA PHE A 441 -15.50 -5.47 -22.62
C PHE A 441 -16.33 -5.44 -21.33
N ILE A 442 -17.57 -5.91 -21.39
CA ILE A 442 -18.41 -6.14 -20.21
C ILE A 442 -18.87 -7.59 -20.29
N SER A 443 -18.54 -8.37 -19.27
CA SER A 443 -19.04 -9.73 -19.10
C SER A 443 -20.22 -9.74 -18.14
N ASP A 444 -21.23 -10.53 -18.48
CA ASP A 444 -22.27 -10.91 -17.55
C ASP A 444 -21.73 -11.82 -16.43
N SER A 445 -22.52 -11.98 -15.36
CA SER A 445 -22.24 -12.95 -14.31
C SER A 445 -22.29 -14.37 -14.89
N PRO A 446 -21.33 -15.26 -14.55
CA PRO A 446 -21.42 -16.67 -14.93
C PRO A 446 -22.46 -17.43 -14.08
N PHE A 447 -22.99 -16.81 -13.03
CA PHE A 447 -23.92 -17.40 -12.09
C PHE A 447 -25.38 -17.07 -12.43
N SER A 448 -26.27 -18.06 -12.28
CA SER A 448 -27.71 -17.90 -12.37
C SER A 448 -28.25 -17.21 -11.10
N LEU A 449 -28.05 -15.90 -11.00
CA LEU A 449 -28.40 -15.13 -9.80
C LEU A 449 -29.90 -15.24 -9.45
N ASP A 450 -30.77 -15.33 -10.45
CA ASP A 450 -32.22 -15.48 -10.25
C ASP A 450 -32.60 -16.79 -9.53
N GLU A 451 -31.76 -17.83 -9.66
CA GLU A 451 -31.98 -19.14 -9.01
C GLU A 451 -31.20 -19.28 -7.69
N GLN A 452 -30.15 -18.46 -7.51
CA GLN A 452 -29.17 -18.60 -6.43
C GLN A 452 -29.28 -17.51 -5.36
N MET A 453 -29.98 -16.42 -5.62
CA MET A 453 -30.03 -15.24 -4.75
C MET A 453 -31.45 -14.69 -4.61
N GLU A 454 -31.85 -14.41 -3.37
CA GLU A 454 -33.03 -13.62 -3.04
C GLU A 454 -32.58 -12.31 -2.36
N ILE A 455 -33.15 -11.18 -2.77
CA ILE A 455 -32.90 -9.88 -2.14
C ILE A 455 -34.10 -9.53 -1.26
N VAL A 456 -33.87 -9.47 0.04
CA VAL A 456 -34.87 -9.03 1.02
C VAL A 456 -34.53 -7.63 1.50
N VAL A 457 -35.42 -6.67 1.23
CA VAL A 457 -35.31 -5.29 1.72
C VAL A 457 -36.20 -5.11 2.94
N VAL A 458 -35.59 -4.85 4.10
CA VAL A 458 -36.31 -4.58 5.34
C VAL A 458 -36.34 -3.07 5.57
N ASP A 459 -37.50 -2.46 5.35
CA ASP A 459 -37.73 -1.07 5.73
C ASP A 459 -38.03 -0.99 7.22
N THR A 460 -37.17 -0.27 7.95
CA THR A 460 -37.36 -0.04 9.40
C THR A 460 -38.17 1.21 9.70
N GLY A 461 -38.37 2.09 8.70
CA GLY A 461 -39.00 3.40 8.88
C GLY A 461 -38.18 4.38 9.74
N LEU A 462 -36.92 4.06 10.07
CA LEU A 462 -36.08 4.86 10.96
C LEU A 462 -34.90 5.47 10.20
N GLU A 463 -34.61 6.73 10.48
CA GLU A 463 -33.38 7.39 10.05
C GLU A 463 -32.19 6.94 10.90
N VAL A 464 -30.98 6.98 10.34
CA VAL A 464 -29.73 6.56 11.02
C VAL A 464 -29.47 7.36 12.31
N MET A 465 -29.98 8.60 12.37
CA MET A 465 -29.84 9.49 13.52
C MET A 465 -30.88 9.25 14.62
N ASP A 466 -31.89 8.40 14.36
CA ASP A 466 -32.91 8.09 15.35
C ASP A 466 -32.29 7.32 16.55
N PRO A 467 -32.57 7.71 17.80
CA PRO A 467 -32.04 7.02 18.98
C PRO A 467 -32.37 5.52 19.05
N CYS A 468 -33.48 5.09 18.43
CA CYS A 468 -33.92 3.71 18.35
C CYS A 468 -33.30 2.94 17.18
N TYR A 469 -32.69 3.61 16.20
CA TYR A 469 -32.17 2.99 14.97
C TYR A 469 -31.26 1.81 15.26
N ASP A 470 -30.19 2.04 16.04
CA ASP A 470 -29.22 1.01 16.36
C ASP A 470 -29.87 -0.22 17.02
N ARG A 471 -30.85 -0.01 17.91
CA ARG A 471 -31.54 -1.11 18.61
C ARG A 471 -32.40 -1.92 17.63
N THR A 472 -33.18 -1.24 16.80
CA THR A 472 -34.09 -1.87 15.83
C THR A 472 -33.30 -2.66 14.79
N VAL A 473 -32.27 -2.05 14.19
CA VAL A 473 -31.43 -2.70 13.18
C VAL A 473 -30.69 -3.90 13.76
N CYS A 474 -30.15 -3.80 14.98
CA CYS A 474 -29.53 -4.96 15.62
C CYS A 474 -30.51 -6.11 15.86
N ALA A 475 -31.76 -5.82 16.25
CA ALA A 475 -32.78 -6.85 16.45
C ALA A 475 -33.18 -7.53 15.13
N VAL A 476 -33.26 -6.76 14.03
CA VAL A 476 -33.48 -7.31 12.68
C VAL A 476 -32.32 -8.23 12.29
N MET A 477 -31.08 -7.78 12.46
CA MET A 477 -29.88 -8.57 12.16
C MET A 477 -29.85 -9.85 12.99
N GLU A 478 -30.12 -9.78 14.29
CA GLU A 478 -30.19 -10.95 15.18
C GLU A 478 -31.20 -11.98 14.66
N LYS A 479 -32.42 -11.54 14.33
CA LYS A 479 -33.46 -12.43 13.79
C LYS A 479 -33.04 -13.11 12.48
N LEU A 480 -32.42 -12.38 11.56
CA LEU A 480 -31.97 -12.93 10.27
C LEU A 480 -30.79 -13.90 10.43
N VAL A 481 -29.83 -13.58 11.31
CA VAL A 481 -28.72 -14.49 11.63
C VAL A 481 -29.22 -15.78 12.27
N GLU A 482 -30.17 -15.68 13.20
CA GLU A 482 -30.77 -16.85 13.85
C GLU A 482 -31.57 -17.72 12.86
N ALA A 483 -32.33 -17.10 11.96
CA ALA A 483 -33.05 -17.81 10.91
C ALA A 483 -32.11 -18.61 9.98
N ASN A 484 -30.89 -18.12 9.77
CA ASN A 484 -29.86 -18.77 8.95
C ASN A 484 -28.89 -19.66 9.77
N GLY A 485 -29.17 -19.90 11.06
CA GLY A 485 -28.34 -20.75 11.91
C GLY A 485 -26.90 -20.27 12.10
N GLY A 486 -26.62 -18.97 11.89
CA GLY A 486 -25.29 -18.38 12.05
C GLY A 486 -24.38 -18.38 10.82
N SER A 487 -24.77 -18.99 9.69
CA SER A 487 -23.97 -19.03 8.44
C SER A 487 -24.01 -17.70 7.67
N THR A 488 -23.73 -16.59 8.35
CA THR A 488 -24.05 -15.25 7.88
C THR A 488 -22.82 -14.33 7.97
N LEU A 489 -22.55 -13.61 6.88
CA LEU A 489 -21.65 -12.46 6.90
C LEU A 489 -22.47 -11.18 7.15
N LEU A 490 -22.24 -10.54 8.30
CA LEU A 490 -22.85 -9.23 8.60
C LEU A 490 -21.89 -8.10 8.21
N LEU A 491 -22.32 -7.26 7.27
CA LEU A 491 -21.63 -6.02 6.90
C LEU A 491 -22.40 -4.82 7.48
N VAL A 492 -21.70 -3.95 8.21
CA VAL A 492 -22.27 -2.78 8.87
C VAL A 492 -21.46 -1.52 8.52
N SER A 493 -22.14 -0.37 8.48
CA SER A 493 -21.56 0.90 8.06
C SER A 493 -20.69 1.59 9.12
N SER A 494 -20.65 1.09 10.37
CA SER A 494 -19.85 1.71 11.44
C SER A 494 -19.33 0.71 12.47
N LEU A 495 -18.18 1.02 13.06
CA LEU A 495 -17.61 0.26 14.19
C LEU A 495 -18.50 0.34 15.44
N ARG A 496 -19.26 1.42 15.61
CA ARG A 496 -20.26 1.56 16.69
C ARG A 496 -21.31 0.46 16.57
N LEU A 497 -21.91 0.33 15.37
CA LEU A 497 -22.94 -0.66 15.11
C LEU A 497 -22.36 -2.07 15.21
N LEU A 498 -21.16 -2.31 14.65
CA LEU A 498 -20.45 -3.60 14.76
C LEU A 498 -20.32 -4.06 16.21
N ARG A 499 -19.78 -3.20 17.09
CA ARG A 499 -19.58 -3.51 18.51
C ARG A 499 -20.91 -3.83 19.21
N LYS A 500 -21.94 -3.02 18.94
CA LYS A 500 -23.26 -3.17 19.56
C LYS A 500 -23.97 -4.45 19.09
N THR A 501 -23.92 -4.76 17.79
CA THR A 501 -24.45 -6.01 17.24
C THR A 501 -23.71 -7.22 17.81
N ALA A 502 -22.37 -7.16 17.90
CA ALA A 502 -21.56 -8.23 18.48
C ALA A 502 -21.90 -8.48 19.96
N GLU A 503 -22.10 -7.43 20.75
CA GLU A 503 -22.53 -7.53 22.15
C GLU A 503 -23.89 -8.23 22.27
N ILE A 504 -24.89 -7.80 21.48
CA ILE A 504 -26.23 -8.40 21.47
C ILE A 504 -26.17 -9.88 21.08
N LEU A 505 -25.42 -10.20 20.02
CA LEU A 505 -25.24 -11.58 19.58
C LEU A 505 -24.42 -12.44 20.56
N ARG A 506 -23.63 -11.86 21.46
CA ARG A 506 -22.89 -12.62 22.48
C ARG A 506 -23.62 -12.77 23.82
N ASN A 507 -24.64 -11.94 24.06
CA ASN A 507 -25.42 -11.98 25.30
C ASN A 507 -26.19 -13.29 25.52
N ARG A 508 -26.28 -14.17 24.53
CA ARG A 508 -26.87 -15.50 24.67
C ARG A 508 -25.93 -16.55 24.10
N LYS A 509 -25.88 -17.71 24.76
CA LYS A 509 -25.16 -18.87 24.26
C LYS A 509 -25.84 -19.38 22.99
N ARG A 510 -25.08 -19.51 21.91
CA ARG A 510 -25.53 -19.92 20.58
C ARG A 510 -24.76 -21.17 20.12
N ALA A 511 -25.30 -21.85 19.13
CA ALA A 511 -24.67 -23.04 18.53
C ALA A 511 -23.55 -22.69 17.53
N TYR A 512 -23.38 -21.40 17.22
CA TYR A 512 -22.40 -20.89 16.27
C TYR A 512 -21.47 -19.87 16.92
N THR A 513 -20.26 -19.76 16.35
CA THR A 513 -19.22 -18.84 16.80
C THR A 513 -19.43 -17.45 16.20
N ILE A 514 -19.16 -16.40 16.98
CA ILE A 514 -19.27 -15.01 16.53
C ILE A 514 -17.87 -14.43 16.40
N LEU A 515 -17.43 -14.29 15.15
CA LEU A 515 -16.14 -13.73 14.77
C LEU A 515 -16.31 -12.25 14.43
N VAL A 516 -15.55 -11.37 15.07
CA VAL A 516 -15.70 -9.91 14.92
C VAL A 516 -14.41 -9.30 14.41
N GLN A 517 -14.52 -8.45 13.39
CA GLN A 517 -13.39 -7.72 12.84
C GLN A 517 -12.73 -6.85 13.93
N GLY A 518 -11.41 -6.96 14.05
CA GLY A 518 -10.60 -6.20 15.00
C GLY A 518 -10.23 -6.93 16.30
N GLU A 519 -10.77 -8.14 16.52
CA GLU A 519 -10.43 -8.94 17.71
C GLU A 519 -9.27 -9.91 17.50
N LEU A 520 -9.07 -10.38 16.26
CA LEU A 520 -7.95 -11.22 15.85
C LEU A 520 -7.42 -10.74 14.50
N PRO A 521 -6.16 -11.09 14.13
CA PRO A 521 -5.65 -10.88 12.79
C PRO A 521 -6.60 -11.46 11.74
N ARG A 522 -6.76 -10.76 10.61
CA ARG A 522 -7.71 -11.15 9.53
C ARG A 522 -7.52 -12.60 9.08
N THR A 523 -6.27 -13.05 8.96
CA THR A 523 -5.94 -14.42 8.53
C THR A 523 -6.43 -15.47 9.53
N GLU A 524 -6.31 -15.18 10.83
CA GLU A 524 -6.82 -16.06 11.90
C GLU A 524 -8.35 -16.07 11.94
N LEU A 525 -9.00 -14.91 11.76
CA LEU A 525 -10.46 -14.84 11.65
C LEU A 525 -10.98 -15.67 10.47
N LEU A 526 -10.34 -15.57 9.30
CA LEU A 526 -10.72 -16.35 8.13
C LEU A 526 -10.46 -17.84 8.31
N ARG A 527 -9.40 -18.21 9.03
CA ARG A 527 -9.12 -19.59 9.39
C ARG A 527 -10.19 -20.15 10.33
N ALA A 528 -10.50 -19.43 11.39
CA ALA A 528 -11.55 -19.79 12.35
C ALA A 528 -12.97 -19.80 11.76
N PHE A 529 -13.18 -19.12 10.62
CA PHE A 529 -14.44 -19.18 9.87
C PHE A 529 -14.53 -20.42 8.97
N ARG A 530 -13.38 -20.94 8.49
CA ARG A 530 -13.32 -22.13 7.62
C ARG A 530 -13.32 -23.43 8.41
N GLU A 531 -12.67 -23.44 9.56
CA GLU A 531 -12.66 -24.53 10.55
C GLU A 531 -13.97 -24.54 11.35
#